data_AF-A0A2N2D3U5-F1
#
_entry.id   AF-A0A2N2D3U5-F1
#
_cell.length_a   1.000
_cell.length_b   1.000
_cell.length_c   1.000
_cell.angle_alpha   90.00
_cell.angle_beta   90.00
_cell.angle_gamma   90.00
#
_symmetry.space_group_name_H-M   'P 1'
#
loop_
_entity.id
_entity.type
_entity.pdbx_description
1 polymer ?
#
loop_
_entity_poly.entity_id
_entity_poly.type
_entity_poly.pdbx_seq_one_letter_code
_entity_poly.pdbx_strand_id
1 'polypeptide(L)'
;MSSSEHGGVWANPAPAGLTALAVACFGFFSVLTGKVPHSVLPLLGCWLIGGFVVQMVVGVIELRQGAILGGNVFLFFSAFFMLVGGLEFIIRTSPAWAAANPSNAVDGWAWLVLTITTILWTPAYMKTAPSTLSLLVISLDIGIVFFTLMELGLIAAAIGATYAGWFLLIAGILGIYIAAGIQLNTAFGKTIFPLGGPMLK
;
A
#
# COMPACT_ATOMS: atom_id res chain seq x y z
N MET A 1 -11.11 -14.12 38.74
CA MET A 1 -10.12 -15.02 38.12
C MET A 1 -10.86 -16.09 37.35
N SER A 2 -10.42 -16.33 36.10
CA SER A 2 -10.82 -17.33 35.09
C SER A 2 -12.29 -17.34 34.62
N SER A 3 -12.65 -17.39 33.34
CA SER A 3 -11.89 -17.68 32.11
C SER A 3 -12.83 -17.56 30.91
N SER A 4 -12.50 -16.71 29.94
CA SER A 4 -12.82 -16.93 28.52
C SER A 4 -11.95 -16.00 27.68
N GLU A 5 -10.66 -16.34 27.64
CA GLU A 5 -9.77 -15.96 26.56
C GLU A 5 -10.39 -16.43 25.23
N HIS A 6 -11.00 -15.52 24.47
CA HIS A 6 -11.06 -15.72 23.02
C HIS A 6 -9.71 -15.27 22.45
N GLY A 7 -8.74 -16.17 22.59
CA GLY A 7 -7.37 -16.02 22.12
C GLY A 7 -7.28 -15.93 20.60
N GLY A 8 -6.97 -14.74 20.10
CA GLY A 8 -6.11 -14.65 18.94
C GLY A 8 -4.70 -15.03 19.37
N VAL A 9 -4.26 -16.26 19.09
CA VAL A 9 -2.88 -16.76 19.35
C VAL A 9 -1.79 -15.87 18.71
N TRP A 10 -2.18 -14.99 17.79
CA TRP A 10 -1.29 -14.23 16.92
C TRP A 10 -1.18 -12.78 17.38
N ALA A 11 0.05 -12.25 17.35
CA ALA A 11 0.30 -10.83 17.58
C ALA A 11 -0.26 -9.95 16.45
N ASN A 12 -0.40 -8.64 16.68
CA ASN A 12 -0.82 -7.68 15.67
C ASN A 12 0.22 -7.62 14.52
N PRO A 13 -0.14 -8.05 13.29
CA PRO A 13 0.80 -8.12 12.18
C PRO A 13 0.92 -6.79 11.40
N ALA A 14 0.00 -5.83 11.62
CA ALA A 14 -0.11 -4.60 10.84
C ALA A 14 1.21 -3.80 10.70
N PRO A 15 2.10 -3.70 11.71
CA PRO A 15 3.35 -2.98 11.55
C PRO A 15 4.21 -3.50 10.39
N ALA A 16 4.29 -4.82 10.21
CA ALA A 16 5.07 -5.41 9.11
C ALA A 16 4.45 -5.08 7.74
N GLY A 17 3.12 -5.15 7.63
CA GLY A 17 2.39 -4.85 6.39
C GLY A 17 2.51 -3.37 6.00
N LEU A 18 2.48 -2.48 6.98
CA LEU A 18 2.67 -1.03 6.80
C LEU A 18 4.12 -0.69 6.43
N THR A 19 5.11 -1.38 7.00
CA THR A 19 6.51 -1.25 6.58
C THR A 19 6.70 -1.72 5.14
N ALA A 20 6.10 -2.86 4.75
CA ALA A 20 6.14 -3.33 3.36
C ALA A 20 5.49 -2.33 2.40
N LEU A 21 4.33 -1.77 2.77
CA LEU A 21 3.68 -0.70 2.02
C LEU A 21 4.61 0.51 1.86
N ALA A 22 5.28 0.93 2.93
CA ALA A 22 6.20 2.06 2.90
C ALA A 22 7.38 1.83 1.93
N VAL A 23 7.97 0.63 1.91
CA VAL A 23 9.03 0.28 0.95
C VAL A 23 8.54 0.49 -0.48
N ALA A 24 7.35 0.00 -0.81
CA ALA A 24 6.78 0.20 -2.13
C ALA A 24 6.52 1.68 -2.43
N CYS A 25 5.86 2.41 -1.52
CA CYS A 25 5.57 3.84 -1.67
C CYS A 25 6.83 4.68 -1.94
N PHE A 26 7.92 4.43 -1.21
CA PHE A 26 9.20 5.12 -1.44
C PHE A 26 9.82 4.74 -2.78
N GLY A 27 9.72 3.46 -3.18
CA GLY A 27 10.15 2.97 -4.48
C GLY A 27 9.42 3.67 -5.62
N PHE A 28 8.08 3.66 -5.60
CA PHE A 28 7.24 4.36 -6.57
C PHE A 28 7.52 5.87 -6.60
N PHE A 29 7.63 6.53 -5.45
CA PHE A 29 8.01 7.94 -5.39
C PHE A 29 9.33 8.20 -6.12
N SER A 30 10.36 7.40 -5.84
CA SER A 30 11.69 7.61 -6.41
C SER A 30 11.70 7.51 -7.94
N VAL A 31 10.93 6.58 -8.50
CA VAL A 31 10.84 6.37 -9.96
C VAL A 31 9.93 7.41 -10.60
N LEU A 32 8.71 7.58 -10.09
CA LEU A 32 7.70 8.47 -10.69
C LEU A 32 8.13 9.94 -10.67
N THR A 33 8.94 10.35 -9.70
CA THR A 33 9.48 11.72 -9.63
C THR A 33 10.87 11.87 -10.24
N GLY A 34 11.39 10.82 -10.87
CA GLY A 34 12.68 10.84 -11.57
C GLY A 34 13.91 11.01 -10.66
N LYS A 35 13.80 10.69 -9.35
CA LYS A 35 14.95 10.70 -8.42
C LYS A 35 15.93 9.59 -8.73
N VAL A 36 15.45 8.50 -9.32
CA VAL A 36 16.26 7.41 -9.85
C VAL A 36 15.86 7.16 -11.31
N PRO A 37 16.79 6.71 -12.17
CA PRO A 37 16.47 6.42 -13.56
C PRO A 37 15.54 5.21 -13.68
N HIS A 38 14.70 5.18 -14.71
CA HIS A 38 13.76 4.06 -14.94
C HIS A 38 14.45 2.71 -15.21
N SER A 39 15.75 2.69 -15.47
CA SER A 39 16.53 1.45 -15.61
C SER A 39 16.55 0.60 -14.33
N VAL A 40 16.19 1.15 -13.17
CA VAL A 40 16.15 0.43 -11.88
C VAL A 40 14.81 -0.26 -11.60
N LEU A 41 13.83 -0.15 -12.49
CA LEU A 41 12.52 -0.80 -12.35
C LEU A 41 12.60 -2.30 -12.01
N PRO A 42 13.50 -3.13 -12.60
CA PRO A 42 13.60 -4.54 -12.23
C PRO A 42 13.95 -4.75 -10.75
N LEU A 43 14.81 -3.88 -10.20
CA LEU A 43 15.20 -3.94 -8.79
C LEU A 43 14.02 -3.57 -7.90
N LEU A 44 13.28 -2.51 -8.25
CA LEU A 44 12.03 -2.19 -7.56
C LEU A 44 11.04 -3.36 -7.62
N GLY A 45 10.94 -4.04 -8.77
CA GLY A 45 10.11 -5.23 -8.91
C GLY A 45 10.47 -6.34 -7.92
N CYS A 46 11.75 -6.62 -7.70
CA CYS A 46 12.20 -7.56 -6.68
C CYS A 46 11.79 -7.16 -5.26
N TRP A 47 11.90 -5.87 -4.92
CA TRP A 47 11.45 -5.36 -3.61
C TRP A 47 9.94 -5.50 -3.42
N LEU A 48 9.15 -5.25 -4.46
CA LEU A 48 7.69 -5.43 -4.42
C LEU A 48 7.31 -6.90 -4.22
N ILE A 49 8.01 -7.84 -4.86
CA ILE A 49 7.80 -9.28 -4.62
C ILE A 49 8.10 -9.65 -3.15
N GLY A 50 9.12 -9.05 -2.54
CA GLY A 50 9.35 -9.19 -1.10
C GLY A 50 8.20 -8.63 -0.26
N GLY A 51 7.70 -7.44 -0.61
CA GLY A 51 6.53 -6.82 0.03
C GLY A 51 5.24 -7.65 -0.10
N PHE A 52 5.05 -8.33 -1.23
CA PHE A 52 3.94 -9.26 -1.46
C PHE A 52 3.89 -10.35 -0.40
N VAL A 53 5.01 -11.03 -0.15
CA VAL A 53 5.09 -12.11 0.84
C VAL A 53 4.67 -11.62 2.22
N VAL A 54 5.18 -10.44 2.61
CA VAL A 54 4.84 -9.84 3.90
C VAL A 54 3.35 -9.52 3.97
N GLN A 55 2.82 -8.77 3.02
CA GLN A 55 1.41 -8.36 3.05
C GLN A 55 0.43 -9.52 2.91
N MET A 56 0.80 -10.60 2.21
CA MET A 56 -0.02 -11.81 2.16
C MET A 56 -0.16 -12.41 3.56
N VAL A 57 0.96 -12.61 4.27
CA VAL A 57 0.98 -13.17 5.62
C VAL A 57 0.21 -12.27 6.59
N VAL A 58 0.45 -10.96 6.54
CA VAL A 58 -0.28 -9.98 7.37
C VAL A 58 -1.78 -10.06 7.09
N GLY A 59 -2.20 -10.06 5.83
CA GLY A 59 -3.60 -10.13 5.45
C GLY A 59 -4.31 -11.39 5.98
N VAL A 60 -3.66 -12.56 5.89
CA VAL A 60 -4.20 -13.81 6.45
C VAL A 60 -4.33 -13.74 7.97
N ILE A 61 -3.33 -13.19 8.67
CA ILE A 61 -3.37 -13.08 10.14
C ILE A 61 -4.48 -12.10 10.58
N GLU A 62 -4.60 -10.95 9.93
CA GLU A 62 -5.67 -9.97 10.19
C GLU A 62 -7.06 -10.60 10.01
N LEU A 63 -7.29 -11.33 8.91
CA LEU A 63 -8.55 -12.05 8.70
C LEU A 63 -8.81 -13.10 9.79
N ARG A 64 -7.77 -13.83 10.23
CA ARG A 64 -7.89 -14.78 11.34
C ARG A 64 -8.18 -14.12 12.68
N GLN A 65 -7.75 -12.88 12.88
CA GLN A 65 -8.06 -12.06 14.06
C GLN A 65 -9.44 -11.37 13.96
N GLY A 66 -10.17 -11.54 12.85
CA GLY A 66 -11.48 -10.92 12.63
C GLY A 66 -11.42 -9.48 12.09
N ALA A 67 -10.23 -8.98 11.76
CA ALA A 67 -10.05 -7.65 11.17
C ALA A 67 -10.31 -7.69 9.65
N ILE A 68 -11.59 -7.76 9.28
CA ILE A 68 -12.05 -7.96 7.89
C ILE A 68 -11.50 -6.89 6.94
N LEU A 69 -11.59 -5.60 7.32
CA LEU A 69 -11.17 -4.49 6.46
C LEU A 69 -9.66 -4.54 6.20
N GLY A 70 -8.85 -4.56 7.27
CA GLY A 70 -7.39 -4.61 7.17
C GLY A 70 -6.90 -5.85 6.42
N GLY A 71 -7.45 -7.02 6.75
CA GLY A 71 -7.08 -8.28 6.12
C GLY A 71 -7.33 -8.32 4.61
N ASN A 72 -8.52 -7.89 4.16
CA ASN A 72 -8.81 -7.84 2.73
C ASN A 72 -7.94 -6.80 1.99
N VAL A 73 -7.73 -5.63 2.60
CA VAL A 73 -6.87 -4.58 2.02
C VAL A 73 -5.44 -5.08 1.82
N PHE A 74 -4.83 -5.65 2.85
CA PHE A 74 -3.48 -6.20 2.73
C PHE A 74 -3.39 -7.32 1.69
N LEU A 75 -4.40 -8.19 1.58
CA LEU A 75 -4.38 -9.27 0.59
C LEU A 75 -4.47 -8.77 -0.85
N PHE A 76 -5.35 -7.82 -1.17
CA PHE A 76 -5.47 -7.37 -2.56
C PHE A 76 -4.28 -6.47 -2.95
N PHE A 77 -3.77 -5.63 -2.04
CA PHE A 77 -2.52 -4.88 -2.29
C PHE A 77 -1.34 -5.84 -2.44
N SER A 78 -1.26 -6.90 -1.65
CA SER A 78 -0.27 -7.97 -1.83
C SER A 78 -0.34 -8.55 -3.24
N ALA A 79 -1.53 -8.94 -3.72
CA ALA A 79 -1.66 -9.56 -5.03
C ALA A 79 -1.37 -8.60 -6.19
N PHE A 80 -2.03 -7.44 -6.22
CA PHE A 80 -2.07 -6.61 -7.43
C PHE A 80 -1.05 -5.47 -7.41
N PHE A 81 -0.92 -4.80 -6.27
CA PHE A 81 0.03 -3.69 -6.14
C PHE A 81 1.47 -4.19 -6.00
N MET A 82 1.69 -5.26 -5.22
CA MET A 82 3.01 -5.80 -4.92
C MET A 82 3.44 -6.87 -5.92
N LEU A 83 2.73 -8.00 -6.02
CA LEU A 83 3.16 -9.11 -6.87
C LEU A 83 3.04 -8.77 -8.36
N VAL A 84 1.84 -8.39 -8.82
CA VAL A 84 1.64 -8.05 -10.25
C VAL A 84 2.49 -6.86 -10.64
N GLY A 85 2.45 -5.75 -9.88
CA GLY A 85 3.32 -4.59 -10.14
C GLY A 85 4.81 -4.95 -10.15
N GLY A 86 5.26 -5.83 -9.25
CA GLY A 86 6.63 -6.30 -9.22
C GLY A 86 7.03 -7.12 -10.45
N LEU A 87 6.16 -8.05 -10.87
CA LEU A 87 6.34 -8.84 -12.08
C LEU A 87 6.32 -7.96 -13.35
N GLU A 88 5.42 -6.98 -13.42
CA GLU A 88 5.34 -6.06 -14.55
C GLU A 88 6.64 -5.26 -14.72
N PHE A 89 7.22 -4.74 -13.64
CA PHE A 89 8.49 -4.02 -13.72
C PHE A 89 9.65 -4.88 -14.24
N ILE A 90 9.63 -6.18 -13.97
CA ILE A 90 10.63 -7.14 -14.47
C ILE A 90 10.35 -7.50 -15.94
N ILE A 91 9.09 -7.78 -16.28
CA ILE A 91 8.70 -8.23 -17.63
C ILE A 91 8.84 -7.09 -18.64
N ARG A 92 8.38 -5.88 -18.29
CA ARG A 92 8.32 -4.72 -19.20
C ARG A 92 9.68 -4.18 -19.60
N THR A 93 10.68 -4.43 -18.77
CA THR A 93 12.07 -4.03 -19.02
C THR A 93 12.85 -5.08 -19.80
N SER A 94 12.24 -6.23 -20.12
CA SER A 94 12.89 -7.28 -20.91
C SER A 94 12.96 -6.91 -22.40
N PRO A 95 14.05 -7.30 -23.11
CA PRO A 95 14.16 -7.08 -24.55
C PRO A 95 13.04 -7.72 -25.37
N ALA A 96 12.55 -8.88 -24.94
CA ALA A 96 11.47 -9.59 -25.62
C ALA A 96 10.15 -8.81 -25.55
N TRP A 97 9.83 -8.23 -24.40
CA TRP A 97 8.65 -7.36 -24.25
C TRP A 97 8.77 -6.09 -25.11
N ALA A 98 9.92 -5.43 -25.06
CA ALA A 98 10.18 -4.24 -25.86
C ALA A 98 10.06 -4.51 -27.37
N ALA A 99 10.57 -5.66 -27.83
CA ALA A 99 10.46 -6.07 -29.24
C ALA A 99 9.01 -6.37 -29.67
N ALA A 100 8.19 -6.91 -28.75
CA ALA A 100 6.78 -7.21 -29.02
C ALA A 100 5.87 -5.97 -29.02
N ASN A 101 6.32 -4.85 -28.45
CA ASN A 101 5.59 -3.58 -28.31
C ASN A 101 4.09 -3.75 -27.96
N PRO A 102 3.76 -4.51 -26.89
CA PRO A 102 2.38 -4.75 -26.52
C PRO A 102 1.72 -3.48 -25.96
N SER A 103 0.39 -3.42 -26.06
CA SER A 103 -0.39 -2.36 -25.42
C SER A 103 -0.46 -2.56 -23.91
N ASN A 104 -0.24 -1.49 -23.15
CA ASN A 104 -0.36 -1.48 -21.69
C ASN A 104 -1.76 -1.06 -21.21
N ALA A 105 -2.73 -0.92 -22.12
CA ALA A 105 -4.05 -0.38 -21.79
C ALA A 105 -4.80 -1.17 -20.71
N VAL A 106 -4.51 -2.47 -20.57
CA VAL A 106 -5.15 -3.34 -19.56
C VAL A 106 -4.82 -2.91 -18.13
N ASP A 107 -3.63 -2.35 -17.90
CA ASP A 107 -3.19 -1.92 -16.57
C ASP A 107 -4.09 -0.82 -16.03
N GLY A 108 -4.35 0.21 -16.83
CA GLY A 108 -5.22 1.32 -16.42
C GLY A 108 -6.59 0.85 -15.96
N TRP A 109 -7.15 -0.16 -16.62
CA TRP A 109 -8.43 -0.77 -16.22
C TRP A 109 -8.32 -1.60 -14.95
N ALA A 110 -7.23 -2.36 -14.77
CA ALA A 110 -6.98 -3.08 -13.52
C ALA A 110 -6.79 -2.12 -12.34
N TRP A 111 -6.01 -1.06 -12.52
CA TRP A 111 -5.80 0.01 -11.54
C TRP A 111 -7.08 0.77 -11.20
N LEU A 112 -7.99 0.93 -12.16
CA LEU A 112 -9.29 1.54 -11.91
C LEU A 112 -10.10 0.74 -10.89
N VAL A 113 -10.10 -0.60 -10.97
CA VAL A 113 -10.77 -1.45 -9.98
C VAL A 113 -10.15 -1.28 -8.60
N LEU A 114 -8.81 -1.25 -8.50
CA LEU A 114 -8.11 -1.02 -7.24
C LEU A 114 -8.48 0.34 -6.65
N THR A 115 -8.43 1.40 -7.46
CA THR A 115 -8.75 2.77 -7.05
C THR A 115 -10.17 2.89 -6.53
N ILE A 116 -11.16 2.39 -7.28
CA ILE A 116 -12.56 2.43 -6.85
C ILE A 116 -12.75 1.65 -5.54
N THR A 117 -12.16 0.45 -5.44
CA THR A 117 -12.27 -0.39 -4.25
C THR A 117 -11.72 0.32 -3.02
N THR A 118 -10.53 0.92 -3.13
CA THR A 118 -9.88 1.60 -2.00
C THR A 118 -10.71 2.79 -1.54
N ILE A 119 -11.15 3.65 -2.47
CA ILE A 119 -12.01 4.81 -2.17
C ILE A 119 -13.32 4.40 -1.50
N LEU A 120 -13.98 3.35 -1.98
CA LEU A 120 -15.24 2.89 -1.41
C LEU A 120 -15.07 2.34 0.01
N TRP A 121 -13.87 1.85 0.36
CA TRP A 121 -13.58 1.31 1.70
C TRP A 121 -13.02 2.36 2.66
N THR A 122 -12.53 3.50 2.16
CA THR A 122 -12.00 4.62 2.96
C THR A 122 -12.92 5.11 4.08
N PRO A 123 -14.25 5.24 3.89
CA PRO A 123 -15.16 5.62 4.99
C PRO A 123 -15.10 4.67 6.19
N ALA A 124 -14.84 3.38 5.97
CA ALA A 124 -14.71 2.41 7.05
C ALA A 124 -13.44 2.66 7.88
N TYR A 125 -12.32 3.02 7.24
CA TYR A 125 -11.11 3.46 7.94
C TYR A 125 -11.36 4.74 8.74
N MET A 126 -11.99 5.74 8.13
CA MET A 126 -12.28 7.01 8.80
C MET A 126 -13.15 6.84 10.05
N LYS A 127 -14.03 5.81 10.07
CA LYS A 127 -14.90 5.49 11.20
C LYS A 127 -14.25 4.61 12.28
N THR A 128 -13.36 3.69 11.91
CA THR A 128 -12.90 2.62 12.81
C THR A 128 -11.43 2.68 13.16
N ALA A 129 -10.60 3.34 12.35
CA ALA A 129 -9.16 3.39 12.51
C ALA A 129 -8.69 4.69 13.18
N PRO A 130 -7.45 4.71 13.73
CA PRO A 130 -6.80 5.95 14.14
C PRO A 130 -6.75 6.97 13.00
N SER A 131 -6.82 8.27 13.31
CA SER A 131 -6.80 9.33 12.31
C SER A 131 -5.54 9.32 11.45
N THR A 132 -4.40 8.90 11.99
CA THR A 132 -3.15 8.72 11.22
C THR A 132 -3.29 7.67 10.12
N LEU A 133 -3.96 6.54 10.38
CA LEU A 133 -4.24 5.53 9.37
C LEU A 133 -5.28 6.03 8.36
N SER A 134 -6.27 6.80 8.81
CA SER A 134 -7.25 7.41 7.91
C SER A 134 -6.58 8.41 6.95
N LEU A 135 -5.65 9.24 7.44
CA LEU A 135 -4.85 10.15 6.62
C LEU A 135 -3.93 9.43 5.64
N LEU A 136 -3.37 8.28 6.06
CA LEU A 136 -2.59 7.42 5.18
C LEU A 136 -3.46 6.94 4.01
N VAL A 137 -4.64 6.41 4.30
CA VAL A 137 -5.56 5.88 3.27
C VAL A 137 -6.03 7.00 2.34
N ILE A 138 -6.39 8.17 2.87
CA ILE A 138 -6.77 9.33 2.04
C ILE A 138 -5.61 9.76 1.13
N SER A 139 -4.38 9.79 1.65
CA SER A 139 -3.20 10.12 0.84
C SER A 139 -2.97 9.07 -0.24
N LEU A 140 -3.14 7.78 0.10
CA LEU A 140 -3.03 6.67 -0.83
C LEU A 140 -4.08 6.79 -1.94
N ASP A 141 -5.35 7.05 -1.61
CA ASP A 141 -6.46 7.24 -2.55
C ASP A 141 -6.14 8.33 -3.58
N ILE A 142 -5.66 9.49 -3.11
CA ILE A 142 -5.30 10.59 -4.03
C ILE A 142 -4.14 10.13 -4.94
N GLY A 143 -3.12 9.47 -4.38
CA GLY A 143 -1.99 8.97 -5.15
C GLY A 143 -2.39 7.97 -6.23
N ILE A 144 -3.20 6.97 -5.89
CA ILE A 144 -3.66 5.92 -6.83
C ILE A 144 -4.66 6.46 -7.86
N VAL A 145 -5.43 7.51 -7.56
CA VAL A 145 -6.27 8.20 -8.55
C VAL A 145 -5.39 8.80 -9.64
N PHE A 146 -4.37 9.57 -9.29
CA PHE A 146 -3.45 10.15 -10.27
C PHE A 146 -2.68 9.09 -11.06
N PHE A 147 -2.27 8.00 -10.39
CA PHE A 147 -1.62 6.87 -11.04
C PHE A 147 -2.56 6.21 -12.07
N THR A 148 -3.80 5.94 -11.69
CA THR A 148 -4.81 5.31 -12.55
C THR A 148 -5.16 6.19 -13.74
N LEU A 149 -5.39 7.48 -13.54
CA LEU A 149 -5.70 8.41 -14.63
C LEU A 149 -4.54 8.52 -15.63
N MET A 150 -3.30 8.41 -15.16
CA MET A 150 -2.10 8.35 -15.99
C MET A 150 -2.06 7.06 -16.81
N GLU A 151 -2.24 5.90 -16.19
CA GLU A 151 -2.23 4.59 -16.87
C GLU A 151 -3.39 4.46 -17.89
N LEU A 152 -4.52 5.11 -17.63
CA LEU A 152 -5.63 5.20 -18.58
C LEU A 152 -5.39 6.22 -19.72
N GLY A 153 -4.31 7.00 -19.67
CA GLY A 153 -4.02 8.05 -20.64
C GLY A 153 -4.99 9.25 -20.60
N LEU A 154 -5.72 9.44 -19.49
CA LEU A 154 -6.70 10.52 -19.32
C LEU A 154 -6.06 11.84 -18.88
N ILE A 155 -4.84 11.79 -18.34
CA ILE A 155 -4.03 12.95 -17.98
C ILE A 155 -2.61 12.80 -18.50
N ALA A 156 -1.87 13.90 -18.60
CA ALA A 156 -0.47 13.86 -19.01
C ALA A 156 0.37 13.04 -18.01
N ALA A 157 1.25 12.17 -18.52
CA ALA A 157 2.07 11.28 -17.71
C ALA A 157 2.91 12.03 -16.66
N ALA A 158 3.48 13.19 -17.02
CA ALA A 158 4.24 14.01 -16.09
C ALA A 158 3.41 14.52 -14.89
N ILE A 159 2.14 14.87 -15.14
CA ILE A 159 1.22 15.33 -14.10
C ILE A 159 0.87 14.16 -13.18
N GLY A 160 0.41 13.05 -13.75
CA GLY A 160 0.02 11.88 -12.98
C GLY A 160 1.17 11.32 -12.15
N ALA A 161 2.36 11.15 -12.74
CA ALA A 161 3.54 10.66 -12.05
C ALA A 161 3.97 11.57 -10.89
N THR A 162 3.92 12.90 -11.08
CA THR A 162 4.27 13.86 -10.02
C THR A 162 3.36 13.72 -8.82
N TYR A 163 2.04 13.81 -9.02
CA TYR A 163 1.10 13.76 -7.90
C TYR A 163 1.03 12.37 -7.27
N ALA A 164 0.98 11.30 -8.08
CA ALA A 164 1.03 9.93 -7.58
C ALA A 164 2.26 9.72 -6.69
N GLY A 165 3.45 10.08 -7.18
CA GLY A 165 4.69 9.92 -6.43
C GLY A 165 4.67 10.62 -5.06
N TRP A 166 4.28 11.90 -5.01
CA TRP A 166 4.29 12.65 -3.75
C TRP A 166 3.24 12.15 -2.75
N PHE A 167 2.04 11.82 -3.20
CA PHE A 167 0.99 11.31 -2.30
C PHE A 167 1.32 9.89 -1.79
N LEU A 168 1.95 9.05 -2.64
CA LEU A 168 2.49 7.76 -2.20
C LEU A 168 3.59 7.93 -1.15
N LEU A 169 4.50 8.90 -1.33
CA LEU A 169 5.52 9.20 -0.32
C LEU A 169 4.89 9.57 1.04
N ILE A 170 3.89 10.44 1.04
CA ILE A 170 3.16 10.82 2.26
C ILE A 170 2.54 9.58 2.92
N ALA A 171 1.86 8.73 2.15
CA ALA A 171 1.30 7.48 2.66
C ALA A 171 2.39 6.55 3.25
N GLY A 172 3.56 6.45 2.60
CA GLY A 172 4.69 5.66 3.10
C GLY A 172 5.26 6.19 4.42
N ILE A 173 5.42 7.50 4.55
CA ILE A 173 5.88 8.14 5.80
C ILE A 173 4.89 7.88 6.94
N LEU A 174 3.59 8.04 6.67
CA LEU A 174 2.55 7.73 7.65
C LEU A 174 2.54 6.24 8.01
N GLY A 175 2.80 5.35 7.06
CA GLY A 175 2.90 3.90 7.30
C GLY A 175 4.02 3.57 8.28
N ILE A 176 5.20 4.18 8.09
CA ILE A 176 6.34 4.04 9.02
C ILE A 176 5.96 4.59 10.40
N TYR A 177 5.34 5.78 10.45
CA TYR A 177 4.92 6.40 11.71
C TYR A 177 3.96 5.51 12.51
N ILE A 178 2.95 4.94 11.85
CA ILE A 178 1.97 4.05 12.49
C ILE A 178 2.64 2.75 12.92
N ALA A 179 3.48 2.14 12.07
CA ALA A 179 4.21 0.92 12.41
C ALA A 179 5.10 1.12 13.65
N ALA A 180 5.85 2.23 13.70
CA ALA A 180 6.66 2.60 14.86
C ALA A 180 5.78 2.85 16.10
N GLY A 181 4.66 3.55 15.94
CA GLY A 181 3.75 3.82 17.04
C GLY A 181 3.12 2.56 17.64
N ILE A 182 2.70 1.59 16.81
CA ILE A 182 2.19 0.31 17.32
C ILE A 182 3.28 -0.44 18.10
N GLN A 183 4.49 -0.55 17.56
CA GLN A 183 5.59 -1.27 18.21
C GLN A 183 6.01 -0.61 19.53
N LEU A 184 6.28 0.70 19.49
CA LEU A 184 6.83 1.42 20.64
C LEU A 184 5.77 1.66 21.71
N ASN A 185 4.52 2.00 21.35
CA ASN A 185 3.48 2.17 22.37
C ASN A 185 3.20 0.84 23.10
N THR A 186 3.25 -0.28 22.38
CA THR A 186 3.09 -1.62 22.96
C THR A 186 4.27 -1.97 23.87
N ALA A 187 5.51 -1.79 23.39
CA ALA A 187 6.71 -2.12 24.17
C ALA A 187 6.85 -1.29 25.45
N PHE A 188 6.48 -0.01 25.40
CA PHE A 188 6.56 0.89 26.56
C PHE A 188 5.27 0.92 27.41
N GLY A 189 4.20 0.24 27.00
CA GLY A 189 2.92 0.21 27.72
C GLY A 189 2.25 1.58 27.88
N LYS A 190 2.63 2.57 27.07
CA LYS A 190 2.12 3.95 27.11
C LYS A 190 2.23 4.61 25.74
N THR A 191 1.49 5.69 25.52
CA THR A 191 1.57 6.46 24.28
C THR A 191 2.92 7.17 24.17
N ILE A 192 3.77 6.70 23.26
CA ILE A 192 5.00 7.35 22.79
C ILE A 192 4.72 8.13 21.51
N PHE A 193 4.04 7.49 20.54
CA PHE A 193 3.59 8.11 19.30
C PHE A 193 2.06 8.21 19.29
N PRO A 194 1.48 9.42 19.26
CA PRO A 194 0.04 9.59 19.20
C PRO A 194 -0.51 9.23 17.82
N LEU A 195 -1.31 8.16 17.76
CA LEU A 195 -1.95 7.72 16.51
C LEU A 195 -3.31 8.40 16.23
N GLY A 196 -3.89 9.04 17.25
CA GLY A 196 -5.20 9.67 17.20
C GLY A 196 -6.37 8.68 17.31
N GLY A 197 -7.59 9.22 17.33
CA GLY A 197 -8.84 8.44 17.28
C GLY A 197 -9.51 8.53 15.91
N PRO A 198 -10.68 7.88 15.72
CA PRO A 198 -11.44 7.95 14.48
C PRO A 198 -11.78 9.38 14.05
N MET A 199 -11.78 9.61 12.73
CA MET A 199 -12.13 10.91 12.13
C MET A 199 -13.64 11.12 12.05
N LEU A 200 -14.41 10.04 11.86
CA LEU A 200 -15.87 10.04 11.82
C LEU A 200 -16.42 9.38 13.09
N LYS A 201 -17.53 9.92 13.60
CA LYS A 201 -18.28 9.36 14.73
C LYS A 201 -19.43 8.49 14.23
#